data_AF-A0A3T1AZ10-F1
#
_entry.id   AF-A0A3T1AZ10-F1
#
_cell.length_a   1.000
_cell.length_b   1.000
_cell.length_c   1.000
_cell.angle_alpha   90.00
_cell.angle_beta   90.00
_cell.angle_gamma   90.00
#
_symmetry.space_group_name_H-M   'P 1'
#
loop_
_entity.id
_entity.type
_entity.pdbx_description
1 polymer ?
#
loop_
_entity_poly.entity_id
_entity_poly.type
_entity_poly.pdbx_seq_one_letter_code
_entity_poly.pdbx_strand_id
1 'polypeptide(L)'
;MHILDDPGELSYRARSFLARAAVRQREPGSLPERRGPAELLVSLDHFTDRYGGMRYDVRRTVSLRGERVVTVRRWQFDLLGAARAERTGWSFGWHGEHVASPVRYLAHTDGRFGVSAGGPFLEVSPSFSHLIEGHALMDELASWEPVPPSSLEAWTPDDSAGARLRELLAGLPPIAEASGPYDRWWRSEHLAIRLFHGWTHTEPRRTGIMIWSRTGRISPSP
;
A
#
# COMPACT_ATOMS: atom_id res chain seq x y z
N MET A 1 16.93 -12.05 8.30
CA MET A 1 17.48 -11.88 6.94
C MET A 1 16.67 -10.81 6.22
N HIS A 2 17.31 -9.82 5.59
CA HIS A 2 16.63 -8.64 5.06
C HIS A 2 15.85 -8.96 3.77
N ILE A 3 14.74 -8.24 3.52
CA ILE A 3 13.87 -8.45 2.36
C ILE A 3 14.58 -8.26 1.03
N LEU A 4 15.56 -7.35 0.96
CA LEU A 4 16.34 -7.14 -0.26
C LEU A 4 17.38 -8.25 -0.53
N ASP A 5 17.78 -8.98 0.51
CA ASP A 5 18.75 -10.08 0.39
C ASP A 5 18.04 -11.41 0.14
N ASP A 6 16.84 -11.58 0.69
CA ASP A 6 15.97 -12.74 0.46
C ASP A 6 14.51 -12.31 0.25
N PRO A 7 14.13 -11.95 -0.98
CA PRO A 7 12.76 -11.61 -1.31
C PRO A 7 11.95 -12.84 -1.77
N GLY A 8 12.33 -14.07 -1.37
CA GLY A 8 11.73 -15.31 -1.87
C GLY A 8 10.22 -15.45 -1.66
N GLU A 9 9.68 -14.76 -0.64
CA GLU A 9 8.23 -14.70 -0.36
C GLU A 9 7.45 -13.77 -1.31
N LEU A 10 8.13 -12.95 -2.10
CA LEU A 10 7.53 -12.00 -3.03
C LEU A 10 7.42 -12.58 -4.44
N SER A 11 6.38 -12.15 -5.14
CA SER A 11 6.19 -12.42 -6.56
C SER A 11 7.37 -11.94 -7.39
N TYR A 12 7.52 -12.47 -8.60
CA TYR A 12 8.54 -12.00 -9.54
C TYR A 12 8.44 -10.49 -9.81
N ARG A 13 7.21 -9.95 -9.86
CA ARG A 13 6.94 -8.52 -10.07
C ARG A 13 7.51 -7.68 -8.93
N ALA A 14 7.16 -8.01 -7.69
CA ALA A 14 7.66 -7.30 -6.52
C ALA A 14 9.18 -7.42 -6.37
N ARG A 15 9.75 -8.60 -6.65
CA ARG A 15 11.20 -8.79 -6.70
C ARG A 15 11.89 -7.88 -7.71
N SER A 16 11.35 -7.84 -8.93
CA SER A 16 11.87 -6.98 -10.01
C SER A 16 11.74 -5.49 -9.67
N PHE A 17 10.65 -5.10 -9.01
CA PHE A 17 10.45 -3.75 -8.50
C PHE A 17 11.52 -3.39 -7.45
N LEU A 18 11.68 -4.21 -6.41
CA LEU A 18 12.67 -3.95 -5.36
C LEU A 18 14.10 -3.91 -5.91
N ALA A 19 14.47 -4.84 -6.81
CA ALA A 19 15.80 -4.85 -7.42
C ALA A 19 16.12 -3.57 -8.20
N ARG A 20 15.11 -2.91 -8.78
CA ARG A 20 15.26 -1.66 -9.54
C ARG A 20 15.19 -0.41 -8.66
N ALA A 21 14.24 -0.37 -7.73
CA ALA A 21 13.82 0.86 -7.05
C ALA A 21 14.25 0.93 -5.59
N ALA A 22 14.57 -0.21 -4.96
CA ALA A 22 14.87 -0.25 -3.54
C ALA A 22 16.36 -0.15 -3.25
N VAL A 23 16.67 0.62 -2.22
CA VAL A 23 18.02 0.76 -1.68
C VAL A 23 17.98 0.53 -0.17
N ARG A 24 19.07 -0.01 0.36
CA ARG A 24 19.29 -0.08 1.81
C ARG A 24 20.16 1.09 2.22
N GLN A 25 19.59 2.02 2.98
CA GLN A 25 20.29 3.15 3.56
C GLN A 25 20.05 3.10 5.07
N ARG A 26 21.10 2.92 5.87
CA ARG A 26 20.95 3.02 7.32
C ARG A 26 21.24 4.45 7.70
N GLU A 27 20.25 5.16 8.21
CA GLU A 27 20.51 6.44 8.86
C GLU A 27 21.25 6.16 10.18
N PRO A 28 22.33 6.90 10.48
CA PRO A 28 22.92 6.89 11.81
C PRO A 28 21.96 7.61 12.76
N GLY A 29 20.97 6.86 13.24
CA GLY A 29 20.03 7.28 14.28
C GLY A 29 20.11 6.33 15.47
N SER A 30 19.98 6.86 16.68
CA SER A 30 19.72 6.03 17.86
C SER A 30 18.42 5.26 17.60
N LEU A 31 18.50 3.92 17.57
CA LEU A 31 17.30 3.10 17.63
C LEU A 31 16.46 3.61 18.81
N PRO A 32 15.15 3.79 18.62
CA PRO A 32 14.30 4.25 19.71
C PRO A 32 14.45 3.33 20.92
N GLU A 33 14.35 3.92 22.11
CA GLU A 33 14.58 3.20 23.35
C GLU A 33 13.65 1.97 23.44
N ARG A 34 14.26 0.80 23.55
CA ARG A 34 13.56 -0.49 23.48
C ARG A 34 13.01 -0.83 24.86
N ARG A 35 11.74 -0.50 25.09
CA ARG A 35 11.00 -0.88 26.31
C ARG A 35 9.61 -1.36 25.94
N GLY A 36 9.16 -2.44 26.58
CA GLY A 36 7.83 -3.00 26.36
C GLY A 36 7.79 -4.51 26.60
N PRO A 37 6.63 -5.15 26.36
CA PRO A 37 6.49 -6.59 26.50
C PRO A 37 7.28 -7.33 25.42
N ALA A 38 7.62 -8.59 25.70
CA ALA A 38 8.45 -9.42 24.83
C ALA A 38 7.94 -9.51 23.39
N GLU A 39 6.61 -9.65 23.20
CA GLU A 39 5.99 -9.73 21.87
C GLU A 39 6.28 -8.47 21.02
N LEU A 40 6.22 -7.28 21.64
CA LEU A 40 6.53 -6.02 20.96
C LEU A 40 8.00 -5.95 20.57
N LEU A 41 8.90 -6.32 21.49
CA LEU A 41 10.34 -6.29 21.25
C LEU A 41 10.73 -7.23 20.09
N VAL A 42 10.16 -8.44 20.06
CA VAL A 42 10.35 -9.39 18.97
C VAL A 42 9.86 -8.82 17.64
N SER A 43 8.68 -8.19 17.60
CA SER A 43 8.17 -7.57 16.37
C SER A 43 9.03 -6.38 15.90
N LEU A 44 9.57 -5.57 16.82
CA LEU A 44 10.48 -4.47 16.50
C LEU A 44 11.80 -4.98 15.91
N ASP A 45 12.38 -6.02 16.50
CA ASP A 45 13.60 -6.66 16.00
C ASP A 45 13.35 -7.28 14.63
N HIS A 46 12.27 -8.04 14.48
CA HIS A 46 11.89 -8.61 13.20
C HIS A 46 11.70 -7.55 12.11
N PHE A 47 10.99 -6.44 12.41
CA PHE A 47 10.81 -5.34 11.45
C PHE A 47 12.15 -4.71 11.06
N THR A 48 13.00 -4.42 12.04
CA THR A 48 14.32 -3.82 11.81
C THR A 48 15.21 -4.72 10.96
N ASP A 49 15.21 -6.01 11.25
CA ASP A 49 16.02 -6.98 10.51
C ASP A 49 15.50 -7.22 9.09
N ARG A 50 14.18 -7.29 8.94
CA ARG A 50 13.53 -7.63 7.66
C ARG A 50 13.43 -6.43 6.73
N TYR A 51 13.10 -5.25 7.24
CA TYR A 51 12.77 -4.07 6.43
C TYR A 51 13.61 -2.83 6.76
N GLY A 52 14.30 -2.81 7.90
CA GLY A 52 15.02 -1.64 8.42
C GLY A 52 16.00 -1.02 7.43
N GLY A 53 15.86 0.29 7.19
CA GLY A 53 16.69 1.06 6.28
C GLY A 53 16.32 0.92 4.80
N MET A 54 15.29 0.13 4.46
CA MET A 54 14.81 0.07 3.08
C MET A 54 14.13 1.39 2.70
N ARG A 55 14.47 1.89 1.51
CA ARG A 55 13.82 3.01 0.84
C ARG A 55 13.51 2.63 -0.59
N TYR A 56 12.37 3.06 -1.11
CA TYR A 56 12.08 3.01 -2.55
C TYR A 56 11.10 4.10 -2.94
N ASP A 57 11.10 4.42 -4.23
CA ASP A 57 10.18 5.37 -4.85
C ASP A 57 9.13 4.60 -5.67
N VAL A 58 7.85 4.88 -5.42
CA VAL A 58 6.71 4.27 -6.14
C VAL A 58 6.18 5.29 -7.13
N ARG A 59 6.16 4.96 -8.42
CA ARG A 59 5.51 5.78 -9.44
C ARG A 59 4.01 5.51 -9.44
N ARG A 60 3.21 6.57 -9.61
CA ARG A 60 1.75 6.50 -9.74
C ARG A 60 1.30 7.43 -10.84
N THR A 61 0.50 6.92 -11.75
CA THR A 61 -0.15 7.73 -12.79
C THR A 61 -1.58 8.04 -12.41
N VAL A 62 -1.95 9.31 -12.59
CA VAL A 62 -3.27 9.88 -12.26
C VAL A 62 -3.74 10.80 -13.39
N SER A 63 -5.06 10.98 -13.49
CA SER A 63 -5.66 12.03 -14.32
C SER A 63 -5.95 13.24 -13.43
N LEU A 64 -5.33 14.37 -13.74
CA LEU A 64 -5.54 15.63 -13.05
C LEU A 64 -5.99 16.68 -14.07
N ARG A 65 -7.21 17.18 -13.94
CA ARG A 65 -7.80 18.17 -14.87
C ARG A 65 -7.77 17.72 -16.34
N GLY A 66 -7.90 16.41 -16.57
CA GLY A 66 -7.86 15.81 -17.92
C GLY A 66 -6.46 15.52 -18.45
N GLU A 67 -5.41 15.89 -17.72
CA GLU A 67 -4.02 15.59 -18.07
C GLU A 67 -3.50 14.38 -17.31
N ARG A 68 -2.71 13.56 -18.01
CA ARG A 68 -1.97 12.46 -17.38
C ARG A 68 -0.76 13.02 -16.65
N VAL A 69 -0.68 12.75 -15.35
CA VAL A 69 0.47 13.12 -14.51
C VAL A 69 1.05 11.87 -13.86
N VAL A 70 2.38 11.74 -13.92
CA VAL A 70 3.13 10.73 -13.15
C VAL A 70 3.66 11.38 -11.89
N THR A 71 3.24 10.88 -10.73
CA THR A 71 3.72 11.31 -9.42
C THR A 71 4.61 10.23 -8.82
N VAL A 72 5.55 10.62 -7.97
CA VAL A 72 6.47 9.70 -7.29
C VAL A 72 6.28 9.86 -5.78
N ARG A 73 6.13 8.74 -5.08
CA ARG A 73 5.97 8.69 -3.63
C ARG A 73 7.09 7.84 -3.03
N ARG A 74 7.91 8.48 -2.18
CA ARG A 74 8.98 7.79 -1.45
C ARG A 74 8.40 7.05 -0.25
N TRP A 75 8.92 5.85 0.00
CA TRP A 75 8.63 5.06 1.18
C TRP A 75 9.90 4.78 1.97
N GLN A 76 9.80 4.82 3.29
CA GLN A 76 10.92 4.61 4.22
C GLN A 76 10.52 3.65 5.33
N PHE A 77 11.33 2.60 5.50
CA PHE A 77 11.08 1.49 6.42
C PHE A 77 11.96 1.59 7.66
N ASP A 78 11.92 2.74 8.33
CA ASP A 78 12.64 2.99 9.57
C ASP A 78 11.66 3.13 10.74
N LEU A 79 12.06 2.62 11.90
CA LEU A 79 11.26 2.71 13.13
C LEU A 79 11.18 4.16 13.62
N LEU A 80 9.97 4.59 14.02
CA LEU A 80 9.75 5.87 14.70
C LEU A 80 9.62 5.73 16.23
N GLY A 81 9.59 4.50 16.74
CA GLY A 81 9.69 4.21 18.18
C GLY A 81 8.44 4.41 19.03
N ALA A 82 7.42 5.08 18.52
CA ALA A 82 6.16 5.24 19.22
C ALA A 82 5.37 3.92 19.23
N ALA A 83 5.41 3.18 20.34
CA ALA A 83 4.58 1.99 20.53
C ALA A 83 3.36 2.30 21.41
N ARG A 84 2.26 1.58 21.18
CA ARG A 84 1.05 1.66 22.00
C ARG A 84 0.32 0.32 22.06
N ALA A 85 -0.37 0.09 23.17
CA ALA A 85 -1.27 -1.04 23.31
C ALA A 85 -2.51 -0.84 22.41
N GLU A 86 -2.95 -1.90 21.76
CA GLU A 86 -4.20 -1.96 21.00
C GLU A 86 -5.19 -2.90 21.70
N ARG A 87 -6.40 -3.04 21.17
CA ARG A 87 -7.39 -4.00 21.72
C ARG A 87 -6.84 -5.43 21.76
N THR A 88 -5.97 -5.76 20.82
CA THR A 88 -5.32 -7.07 20.69
C THR A 88 -3.85 -6.82 20.36
N GLY A 89 -2.91 -7.08 21.27
CA GLY A 89 -1.48 -6.87 21.02
C GLY A 89 -1.06 -5.38 21.02
N TRP A 90 -0.06 -5.05 20.21
CA TRP A 90 0.56 -3.73 20.18
C TRP A 90 0.74 -3.24 18.75
N SER A 91 0.83 -1.92 18.60
CA SER A 91 1.29 -1.31 17.37
C SER A 91 2.48 -0.39 17.63
N PHE A 92 3.33 -0.22 16.62
CA PHE A 92 4.47 0.70 16.67
C PHE A 92 4.59 1.52 15.40
N GLY A 93 5.07 2.76 15.56
CA GLY A 93 5.26 3.71 14.48
C GLY A 93 6.48 3.40 13.62
N TRP A 94 6.34 3.66 12.32
CA TRP A 94 7.41 3.65 11.33
C TRP A 94 7.19 4.78 10.32
N HIS A 95 8.22 5.16 9.57
CA HIS A 95 8.17 6.35 8.71
C HIS A 95 7.10 6.29 7.61
N GLY A 96 6.97 5.17 6.89
CA GLY A 96 5.94 5.01 5.88
C GLY A 96 6.18 5.83 4.62
N GLU A 97 5.10 6.29 4.01
CA GLU A 97 5.12 7.16 2.83
C GLU A 97 5.56 8.58 3.23
N HIS A 98 6.47 9.17 2.46
CA HIS A 98 6.95 10.53 2.68
C HIS A 98 5.97 11.55 2.09
N VAL A 99 4.90 11.83 2.85
CA VAL A 99 3.86 12.80 2.53
C VAL A 99 3.46 13.61 3.76
N ALA A 100 3.05 14.85 3.55
CA ALA A 100 2.36 15.61 4.59
C ALA A 100 0.99 14.95 4.84
N SER A 101 0.89 14.20 5.92
CA SER A 101 -0.29 13.42 6.25
C SER A 101 -0.65 13.58 7.73
N PRO A 102 -1.94 13.72 8.06
CA PRO A 102 -2.38 13.72 9.46
C PRO A 102 -2.33 12.31 10.08
N VAL A 103 -2.05 11.26 9.29
CA VAL A 103 -2.01 9.88 9.78
C VAL A 103 -0.60 9.44 10.15
N ARG A 104 -0.50 8.60 11.19
CA ARG A 104 0.70 7.87 11.56
C ARG A 104 0.67 6.48 10.94
N TYR A 105 1.76 6.07 10.32
CA TYR A 105 1.93 4.70 9.83
C TYR A 105 2.32 3.77 10.97
N LEU A 106 1.62 2.64 11.08
CA LEU A 106 1.73 1.70 12.18
C LEU A 106 1.98 0.29 11.65
N ALA A 107 2.84 -0.44 12.32
CA ALA A 107 2.97 -1.89 12.21
C ALA A 107 2.37 -2.52 13.46
N HIS A 108 1.57 -3.57 13.29
CA HIS A 108 0.97 -4.31 14.38
C HIS A 108 1.81 -5.57 14.69
N THR A 109 1.81 -6.03 15.95
CA THR A 109 2.62 -7.19 16.37
C THR A 109 2.24 -8.51 15.70
N ASP A 110 1.04 -8.60 15.14
CA ASP A 110 0.58 -9.72 14.32
C ASP A 110 1.00 -9.64 12.84
N GLY A 111 1.82 -8.63 12.47
CA GLY A 111 2.37 -8.46 11.12
C GLY A 111 1.55 -7.57 10.20
N ARG A 112 0.37 -7.11 10.62
CA ARG A 112 -0.47 -6.21 9.81
C ARG A 112 0.12 -4.81 9.73
N PHE A 113 -0.18 -4.14 8.62
CA PHE A 113 0.12 -2.73 8.42
C PHE A 113 -1.17 -1.90 8.50
N GLY A 114 -1.09 -0.76 9.17
CA GLY A 114 -2.21 0.16 9.27
C GLY A 114 -1.80 1.59 9.54
N VAL A 115 -2.79 2.41 9.82
CA VAL A 115 -2.62 3.83 10.14
C VAL A 115 -3.44 4.23 11.36
N SER A 116 -3.13 5.37 11.96
CA SER A 116 -3.98 6.04 12.95
C SER A 116 -4.00 7.55 12.72
N ALA A 117 -5.19 8.14 12.83
CA ALA A 117 -5.42 9.59 12.82
C ALA A 117 -5.76 10.10 14.23
N GLY A 118 -5.06 9.60 15.26
CA GLY A 118 -5.38 9.87 16.67
C GLY A 118 -6.41 8.91 17.28
N GLY A 119 -6.93 7.97 16.48
CA GLY A 119 -7.88 6.93 16.90
C GLY A 119 -7.27 5.52 16.96
N PRO A 120 -8.11 4.47 16.95
CA PRO A 120 -7.65 3.07 16.95
C PRO A 120 -6.82 2.73 15.71
N PHE A 121 -6.13 1.59 15.75
CA PHE A 121 -5.44 1.06 14.58
C PHE A 121 -6.44 0.77 13.44
N LEU A 122 -6.19 1.34 12.27
CA LEU A 122 -6.96 1.09 11.06
C LEU A 122 -6.10 0.30 10.08
N GLU A 123 -6.41 -0.99 9.90
CA GLU A 123 -5.69 -1.86 8.98
C GLU A 123 -5.77 -1.34 7.54
N VAL A 124 -4.63 -1.34 6.84
CA VAL A 124 -4.52 -0.96 5.43
C VAL A 124 -4.07 -2.13 4.59
N SER A 125 -3.13 -2.94 5.08
CA SER A 125 -2.64 -4.13 4.40
C SER A 125 -2.47 -5.28 5.40
N PRO A 126 -2.76 -6.53 5.00
CA PRO A 126 -2.60 -7.69 5.87
C PRO A 126 -1.13 -7.96 6.22
N SER A 127 -0.18 -7.51 5.38
CA SER A 127 1.25 -7.57 5.70
C SER A 127 2.06 -6.53 4.92
N PHE A 128 3.34 -6.38 5.29
CA PHE A 128 4.30 -5.60 4.52
C PHE A 128 4.58 -6.20 3.13
N SER A 129 4.55 -7.53 2.99
CA SER A 129 4.69 -8.18 1.68
C SER A 129 3.55 -7.78 0.75
N HIS A 130 2.29 -7.80 1.22
CA HIS A 130 1.15 -7.33 0.44
C HIS A 130 1.24 -5.83 0.10
N LEU A 131 1.78 -5.01 1.01
CA LEU A 131 2.02 -3.59 0.75
C LEU A 131 3.03 -3.41 -0.39
N ILE A 132 4.15 -4.13 -0.35
CA ILE A 132 5.19 -4.09 -1.40
C ILE A 132 4.62 -4.59 -2.74
N GLU A 133 3.80 -5.64 -2.72
CA GLU A 133 3.14 -6.17 -3.92
C GLU A 133 2.19 -5.16 -4.56
N GLY A 134 1.38 -4.48 -3.75
CA GLY A 134 0.53 -3.37 -4.20
C GLY A 134 1.34 -2.19 -4.76
N HIS A 135 2.48 -1.86 -4.15
CA HIS A 135 3.39 -0.83 -4.66
C HIS A 135 4.04 -1.22 -5.99
N ALA A 136 4.45 -2.48 -6.13
CA ALA A 136 5.01 -2.99 -7.37
C ALA A 136 3.98 -2.97 -8.50
N LEU A 137 2.70 -3.29 -8.22
CA LEU A 137 1.61 -3.11 -9.18
C LEU A 137 1.41 -1.65 -9.57
N MET A 138 1.35 -0.74 -8.59
CA MET A 138 1.21 0.70 -8.84
C MET A 138 2.34 1.22 -9.74
N ASP A 139 3.60 0.83 -9.45
CA ASP A 139 4.76 1.25 -10.24
C ASP A 139 4.75 0.68 -11.67
N GLU A 140 4.30 -0.56 -11.84
CA GLU A 140 4.15 -1.18 -13.16
C GLU A 140 3.08 -0.47 -14.00
N LEU A 141 1.95 -0.15 -13.36
CA LEU A 141 0.82 0.57 -13.96
C LEU A 141 1.11 2.06 -14.20
N ALA A 142 2.24 2.59 -13.73
CA ALA A 142 2.61 3.98 -14.03
C ALA A 142 2.77 4.24 -15.55
N SER A 143 3.03 3.20 -16.34
CA SER A 143 3.07 3.32 -17.80
C SER A 143 1.68 3.33 -18.46
N TRP A 144 0.62 2.93 -17.74
CA TRP A 144 -0.74 2.83 -18.26
C TRP A 144 -1.50 4.15 -18.14
N GLU A 145 -2.60 4.25 -18.88
CA GLU A 145 -3.48 5.41 -18.88
C GLU A 145 -4.54 5.24 -17.78
N PRO A 146 -4.65 6.18 -16.85
CA PRO A 146 -5.64 6.13 -15.79
C PRO A 146 -7.03 6.44 -16.40
N VAL A 147 -8.03 5.61 -16.15
CA VAL A 147 -9.38 5.79 -16.70
C VAL A 147 -10.11 6.82 -15.84
N PRO A 148 -10.62 7.94 -16.40
CA PRO A 148 -11.37 8.93 -15.63
C PRO A 148 -12.53 8.29 -14.85
N PRO A 149 -12.85 8.75 -13.63
CA PRO A 149 -12.36 9.98 -12.99
C PRO A 149 -11.09 9.82 -12.15
N SER A 150 -10.28 8.78 -12.39
CA SER A 150 -9.04 8.46 -11.63
C SER A 150 -8.18 9.68 -11.25
N SER A 151 -8.40 10.19 -10.03
CA SER A 151 -7.71 11.35 -9.50
C SER A 151 -6.66 10.95 -8.45
N LEU A 152 -5.93 11.93 -7.91
CA LEU A 152 -5.06 11.71 -6.76
C LEU A 152 -5.83 11.24 -5.53
N GLU A 153 -7.07 11.70 -5.38
CA GLU A 153 -7.99 11.36 -4.30
C GLU A 153 -8.92 10.21 -4.72
N ALA A 154 -9.30 9.40 -3.72
CA ALA A 154 -10.17 8.25 -3.88
C ALA A 154 -11.55 8.69 -4.40
N TRP A 155 -11.91 8.32 -5.63
CA TRP A 155 -13.27 8.52 -6.11
C TRP A 155 -14.21 7.53 -5.39
N THR A 156 -15.30 8.04 -4.82
CA THR A 156 -16.38 7.21 -4.27
C THR A 156 -17.41 7.01 -5.38
N PRO A 157 -17.67 5.79 -5.84
CA PRO A 157 -18.68 5.53 -6.86
C PRO A 157 -20.09 5.83 -6.33
N ASP A 158 -20.98 6.31 -7.20
CA ASP A 158 -22.41 6.28 -6.94
C ASP A 158 -22.99 4.87 -7.13
N ASP A 159 -24.24 4.65 -6.71
CA ASP A 159 -24.89 3.33 -6.74
C ASP A 159 -25.00 2.75 -8.17
N SER A 160 -25.06 3.60 -9.20
CA SER A 160 -25.16 3.18 -10.61
C SER A 160 -23.83 2.64 -11.15
N ALA A 161 -22.71 3.21 -10.69
CA ALA A 161 -21.37 2.72 -10.99
C ALA A 161 -21.10 1.32 -10.38
N GLY A 162 -21.84 0.93 -9.34
CA GLY A 162 -21.68 -0.35 -8.64
C GLY A 162 -22.03 -1.58 -9.49
N ALA A 163 -23.06 -1.52 -10.33
CA ALA A 163 -23.45 -2.65 -11.19
C ALA A 163 -22.39 -2.91 -12.27
N ARG A 164 -21.99 -1.87 -13.00
CA ARG A 164 -20.97 -1.95 -14.05
C ARG A 164 -19.61 -2.39 -13.49
N LEU A 165 -19.23 -1.90 -12.32
CA LEU A 165 -18.01 -2.34 -11.65
C LEU A 165 -18.04 -3.85 -11.34
N ARG A 166 -19.15 -4.38 -10.84
CA ARG A 166 -19.27 -5.83 -10.55
C ARG A 166 -19.08 -6.69 -11.80
N GLU A 167 -19.65 -6.28 -12.93
CA GLU A 167 -19.44 -6.97 -14.22
C GLU A 167 -17.96 -6.96 -14.62
N LEU A 168 -17.29 -5.81 -14.52
CA LEU A 168 -15.88 -5.69 -14.84
C LEU A 168 -15.02 -6.59 -13.94
N LEU A 169 -15.28 -6.61 -12.65
CA LEU A 169 -14.54 -7.43 -11.69
C LEU A 169 -14.76 -8.92 -11.90
N ALA A 170 -15.97 -9.34 -12.27
CA ALA A 170 -16.27 -10.75 -12.56
C ALA A 170 -15.48 -11.30 -13.75
N GLY A 171 -15.11 -10.43 -14.71
CA GLY A 171 -14.30 -10.78 -15.87
C GLY A 171 -12.79 -10.61 -15.69
N LEU A 172 -12.31 -10.18 -14.51
CA LEU A 172 -10.88 -9.95 -14.27
C LEU A 172 -10.34 -10.91 -13.20
N PRO A 173 -9.16 -11.52 -13.41
CA PRO A 173 -8.55 -12.33 -12.38
C PRO A 173 -8.02 -11.45 -11.23
N PRO A 174 -8.23 -11.86 -9.96
CA PRO A 174 -7.69 -11.14 -8.81
C PRO A 174 -6.17 -11.35 -8.68
N ILE A 175 -5.49 -10.37 -8.10
CA ILE A 175 -4.06 -10.46 -7.76
C ILE A 175 -3.93 -10.70 -6.27
N ALA A 176 -3.88 -11.98 -5.88
CA ALA A 176 -3.96 -12.42 -4.49
C ALA A 176 -2.83 -11.84 -3.63
N GLU A 177 -1.60 -11.84 -4.15
CA GLU A 177 -0.41 -11.38 -3.41
C GLU A 177 -0.44 -9.88 -3.06
N ALA A 178 -1.21 -9.08 -3.81
CA ALA A 178 -1.38 -7.65 -3.55
C ALA A 178 -2.71 -7.33 -2.86
N SER A 179 -3.58 -8.32 -2.66
CA SER A 179 -4.94 -8.12 -2.17
C SER A 179 -5.10 -8.54 -0.71
N GLY A 180 -5.88 -7.76 0.04
CA GLY A 180 -6.30 -8.04 1.39
C GLY A 180 -7.70 -7.49 1.69
N PRO A 181 -8.13 -7.46 2.96
CA PRO A 181 -9.47 -7.03 3.32
C PRO A 181 -9.79 -5.58 2.92
N TYR A 182 -8.78 -4.70 2.96
CA TYR A 182 -8.95 -3.25 2.78
C TYR A 182 -8.34 -2.67 1.50
N ASP A 183 -7.62 -3.47 0.72
CA ASP A 183 -7.04 -3.11 -0.57
C ASP A 183 -7.06 -4.32 -1.49
N ARG A 184 -7.76 -4.26 -2.61
CA ARG A 184 -8.00 -5.40 -3.50
C ARG A 184 -7.68 -5.05 -4.93
N TRP A 185 -7.05 -5.98 -5.62
CA TRP A 185 -6.50 -5.79 -6.96
C TRP A 185 -7.00 -6.84 -7.94
N TRP A 186 -7.32 -6.37 -9.15
CA TRP A 186 -7.66 -7.19 -10.30
C TRP A 186 -6.92 -6.68 -11.52
N ARG A 187 -6.49 -7.58 -12.40
CA ARG A 187 -5.73 -7.19 -13.58
C ARG A 187 -5.80 -8.20 -14.71
N SER A 188 -5.93 -7.71 -15.93
CA SER A 188 -5.65 -8.43 -17.18
C SER A 188 -4.50 -7.76 -17.95
N GLU A 189 -4.29 -8.13 -19.20
CA GLU A 189 -3.29 -7.48 -20.08
C GLU A 189 -3.66 -6.03 -20.45
N HIS A 190 -4.96 -5.69 -20.39
CA HIS A 190 -5.50 -4.43 -20.90
C HIS A 190 -6.15 -3.54 -19.85
N LEU A 191 -6.56 -4.11 -18.71
CA LEU A 191 -7.32 -3.40 -17.66
C LEU A 191 -6.81 -3.81 -16.28
N ALA A 192 -6.67 -2.84 -15.38
CA ALA A 192 -6.36 -3.07 -13.98
C ALA A 192 -7.29 -2.24 -13.10
N ILE A 193 -7.78 -2.82 -12.01
CA ILE A 193 -8.71 -2.20 -11.07
C ILE A 193 -8.19 -2.41 -9.64
N ARG A 194 -8.18 -1.34 -8.86
CA ARG A 194 -7.93 -1.34 -7.42
C ARG A 194 -9.15 -0.83 -6.68
N LEU A 195 -9.61 -1.58 -5.69
CA LEU A 195 -10.59 -1.13 -4.71
C LEU A 195 -9.93 -1.03 -3.34
N PHE A 196 -9.98 0.13 -2.70
CA PHE A 196 -9.32 0.35 -1.42
C PHE A 196 -10.21 1.15 -0.48
N HIS A 197 -10.04 0.97 0.82
CA HIS A 197 -10.82 1.69 1.82
C HIS A 197 -10.05 2.91 2.33
N GLY A 198 -10.67 4.10 2.23
CA GLY A 198 -10.10 5.34 2.75
C GLY A 198 -9.83 5.31 4.25
N TRP A 199 -9.01 6.25 4.74
CA TRP A 199 -8.62 6.33 6.15
C TRP A 199 -9.51 7.34 6.88
N THR A 200 -10.53 6.85 7.56
CA THR A 200 -11.35 7.67 8.46
C THR A 200 -11.60 6.92 9.75
N HIS A 201 -11.56 7.65 10.87
CA HIS A 201 -11.88 7.15 12.21
C HIS A 201 -13.24 7.64 12.70
N THR A 202 -13.84 8.62 12.00
CA THR A 202 -15.10 9.28 12.38
C THR A 202 -16.30 8.78 11.57
N GLU A 203 -16.06 8.23 10.37
CA GLU A 203 -17.10 7.76 9.46
C GLU A 203 -16.78 6.34 8.98
N PRO A 204 -17.76 5.58 8.46
CA PRO A 204 -17.50 4.37 7.71
C PRO A 204 -16.49 4.61 6.59
N ARG A 205 -15.52 3.70 6.44
CA ARG A 205 -14.48 3.84 5.41
C ARG A 205 -15.11 3.73 4.03
N ARG A 206 -15.08 4.83 3.28
CA ARG A 206 -15.55 4.86 1.90
C ARG A 206 -14.62 4.02 1.01
N THR A 207 -15.21 3.28 0.09
CA THR A 207 -14.47 2.53 -0.93
C THR A 207 -14.05 3.47 -2.04
N GLY A 208 -12.74 3.64 -2.20
CA GLY A 208 -12.10 4.26 -3.34
C GLY A 208 -11.89 3.27 -4.48
N ILE A 209 -11.97 3.77 -5.70
CA ILE A 209 -11.69 3.00 -6.92
C ILE A 209 -10.60 3.68 -7.73
N MET A 210 -9.65 2.90 -8.24
CA MET A 210 -8.75 3.31 -9.31
C MET A 210 -8.80 2.30 -10.44
N ILE A 211 -8.79 2.81 -11.67
CA ILE A 211 -8.86 2.01 -12.90
C ILE A 211 -7.75 2.50 -13.82
N TRP A 212 -7.01 1.57 -14.41
CA TRP A 212 -6.01 1.83 -15.45
C TRP A 212 -6.31 0.96 -16.66
N SER A 213 -6.12 1.51 -17.85
CA SER A 213 -6.14 0.73 -19.08
C SER A 213 -5.01 1.13 -20.01
N ARG A 214 -4.77 0.34 -21.06
CA ARG A 214 -3.74 0.66 -22.06
C ARG A 214 -4.07 1.88 -22.91
N THR A 215 -5.34 2.26 -22.99
CA THR A 215 -5.86 3.29 -23.92
C THR A 215 -6.58 4.43 -23.22
N GLY A 216 -6.65 4.42 -21.89
CA GLY A 216 -7.38 5.40 -21.07
C GLY A 216 -8.90 5.21 -21.11
N ARG A 217 -9.38 4.13 -21.74
CA ARG A 217 -10.78 3.76 -21.87
C ARG A 217 -11.01 2.33 -21.42
N ILE A 218 -12.20 2.05 -20.90
CA ILE A 218 -12.65 0.68 -20.66
C ILE A 218 -13.24 0.20 -21.99
N SER A 219 -12.49 -0.60 -22.74
CA SER A 219 -13.07 -1.24 -23.93
C SER A 219 -14.22 -2.15 -23.49
N PRO A 220 -15.33 -2.23 -24.25
CA PRO A 220 -16.25 -3.33 -24.07
C PRO A 220 -15.45 -4.62 -24.28
N SER A 221 -15.55 -5.58 -23.34
CA SER A 221 -15.03 -6.92 -23.61
C SER A 221 -15.65 -7.43 -24.91
N PRO A 222 -14.88 -8.11 -25.77
CA PRO A 222 -15.45 -8.84 -26.91
C PRO A 222 -16.46 -9.90 -26.45
#